data_AF-A0A369RMD6-F1
#
_entry.id   AF-A0A369RMD6-F1
#
_cell.length_a   1.000
_cell.length_b   1.000
_cell.length_c   1.000
_cell.angle_alpha   90.00
_cell.angle_beta   90.00
_cell.angle_gamma   90.00
#
_symmetry.space_group_name_H-M   'P 1'
#
loop_
_entity.id
_entity.type
_entity.pdbx_description
1 polymer ?
#
loop_
_entity_poly.entity_id
_entity_poly.type
_entity_poly.pdbx_seq_one_letter_code
_entity_poly.pdbx_strand_id
1 'polypeptide(L)' 'MSEIDFTNLPLGLEQECGNGYIKFTDYSSNPDTGLFHMAGEMLDESHNIIGNFTGDAYTYNFHIDDHNMNI' A
#
# COMPACT_ATOMS: atom_id res chain seq x y z
N MET A 1 -5.85 15.16 3.91
CA MET A 1 -5.62 13.71 3.79
C MET A 1 -4.62 13.52 2.68
N SER A 2 -3.46 12.94 2.97
CA SER A 2 -2.53 12.50 1.94
C SER A 2 -3.10 11.20 1.38
N GLU A 3 -3.42 11.19 0.08
CA GLU A 3 -3.77 9.95 -0.62
C GLU A 3 -2.48 9.17 -0.85
N ILE A 4 -2.46 7.89 -0.45
CA ILE A 4 -1.31 7.02 -0.63
C ILE A 4 -1.54 6.24 -1.92
N ASP A 5 -0.77 6.56 -2.97
CA ASP A 5 -0.79 5.78 -4.20
C ASP A 5 0.01 4.50 -3.99
N PHE A 6 -0.68 3.42 -3.63
CA PHE A 6 -0.08 2.10 -3.42
C PHE A 6 0.47 1.47 -4.70
N THR A 7 0.21 2.03 -5.89
CA THR A 7 0.66 1.47 -7.17
C THR A 7 2.04 1.95 -7.62
N ASN A 8 2.57 2.99 -6.96
CA ASN A 8 3.83 3.63 -7.35
C ASN A 8 4.61 4.13 -6.13
N LEU A 9 4.70 3.30 -5.09
CA LEU A 9 5.42 3.65 -3.87
C LEU A 9 6.94 3.54 -4.07
N PRO A 10 7.71 4.62 -3.87
CA PRO A 10 9.15 4.50 -3.71
C PRO A 10 9.45 3.72 -2.43
N LEU A 11 10.01 2.51 -2.57
CA LEU A 11 10.47 1.70 -1.45
C LEU A 11 11.45 2.50 -0.59
N GLY A 12 11.28 2.40 0.73
CA GLY A 12 12.09 3.12 1.71
C GLY A 12 11.64 4.55 2.02
N LEU A 13 10.54 5.03 1.42
CA LEU A 13 9.92 6.30 1.81
C LEU A 13 9.09 6.12 3.08
N GLU A 14 9.34 6.97 4.07
CA GLU A 14 8.53 7.08 5.28
C GLU A 14 7.37 8.04 5.05
N GLN A 15 6.18 7.64 5.47
CA GLN A 15 4.97 8.44 5.34
C GLN A 15 4.27 8.59 6.68
N GLU A 16 3.91 9.83 7.02
CA GLU A 16 3.19 10.15 8.25
C GLU A 16 1.84 9.41 8.29
N CYS A 17 1.59 8.71 9.41
CA CYS A 17 0.37 7.98 9.68
C CYS A 17 0.01 8.12 11.16
N GLY A 18 -0.92 9.03 11.47
CA GLY A 18 -1.29 9.33 12.85
C GLY A 18 -0.14 9.97 13.62
N ASN A 19 0.27 9.34 14.72
CA ASN A 19 1.36 9.81 15.60
C ASN A 19 2.68 9.08 15.31
N GLY A 20 2.91 8.72 14.06
CA GLY A 20 4.08 7.94 13.67
C GLY A 20 4.21 7.86 12.17
N TYR A 21 4.99 6.89 11.70
CA TYR A 21 5.27 6.72 10.29
C TYR A 21 5.05 5.27 9.86
N ILE A 22 4.77 5.10 8.57
CA ILE A 22 4.88 3.80 7.91
C ILE A 22 5.99 3.90 6.86
N LYS A 23 6.79 2.84 6.73
CA LYS A 23 7.83 2.73 5.72
C LYS A 23 7.61 1.45 4.92
N PHE A 24 7.40 1.59 3.63
CA PHE A 24 7.27 0.43 2.75
C PHE A 24 8.66 -0.16 2.47
N THR A 25 8.81 -1.45 2.76
CA THR A 25 10.09 -2.17 2.58
C THR A 25 10.02 -3.18 1.45
N ASP A 26 8.82 -3.63 1.08
CA ASP A 26 8.61 -4.52 -0.05
C ASP A 26 7.30 -4.22 -0.79
N TYR A 27 7.34 -4.50 -2.09
CA TYR A 27 6.27 -4.30 -3.03
C TYR A 27 6.38 -5.34 -4.14
N SER A 28 5.30 -6.09 -4.38
CA SER A 28 5.18 -6.86 -5.61
C SER A 28 3.75 -6.85 -6.13
N SER A 29 3.63 -6.82 -7.45
CA SER A 29 2.34 -6.88 -8.14
C SER A 29 2.39 -8.00 -9.16
N ASN A 30 1.36 -8.83 -9.16
CA ASN A 30 1.15 -9.85 -10.17
C ASN A 30 -0.03 -9.41 -11.06
N PRO A 31 0.24 -8.86 -12.25
CA PRO A 31 -0.82 -8.37 -13.14
C PRO A 31 -1.71 -9.50 -13.67
N ASP A 32 -1.21 -10.74 -13.77
CA ASP A 32 -1.99 -11.89 -14.28
C ASP A 32 -3.09 -12.31 -13.31
N THR A 33 -2.86 -12.13 -12.00
CA THR A 33 -3.82 -12.48 -10.94
C THR A 33 -4.50 -11.27 -10.32
N GLY A 34 -4.05 -10.06 -10.67
CA GLY A 34 -4.43 -8.82 -10.00
C GLY A 34 -3.99 -8.75 -8.54
N LEU A 35 -3.16 -9.69 -8.07
CA LEU A 35 -2.72 -9.76 -6.68
C LEU A 35 -1.59 -8.76 -6.44
N PHE A 36 -1.68 -8.09 -5.30
CA PHE A 36 -0.76 -7.09 -4.85
C PHE A 36 -0.28 -7.43 -3.45
N HIS A 37 1.02 -7.45 -3.25
CA HIS A 37 1.66 -7.67 -1.96
C HIS A 37 2.42 -6.43 -1.54
N MET A 38 2.25 -6.04 -0.28
CA MET A 38 2.97 -4.95 0.36
C MET A 38 3.50 -5.39 1.72
N ALA A 39 4.73 -4.98 2.03
CA ALA A 39 5.28 -5.12 3.37
C ALA A 39 5.92 -3.81 3.83
N GLY A 40 5.99 -3.62 5.14
CA GLY A 40 6.60 -2.43 5.70
C GLY A 40 6.81 -2.46 7.20
N GLU A 41 7.39 -1.37 7.68
CA GLU A 41 7.71 -1.09 9.08
C GLU A 41 6.76 0.01 9.58
N MET A 42 6.29 -0.13 10.82
CA MET A 42 5.62 0.93 11.58
C MET A 42 6.66 1.58 12.48
N LEU A 43 6.69 2.91 12.49
CA LEU A 43 7.66 3.69 13.26
C LEU A 43 6.95 4.66 14.21
N ASP A 44 7.56 4.92 15.36
CA ASP A 44 7.14 5.97 16.28
C ASP A 44 7.56 7.38 15.77
N GLU A 45 7.21 8.43 16.53
CA GLU A 45 7.58 9.83 16.23
C GLU A 45 9.10 10.08 16.19
N SER A 46 9.89 9.16 16.76
CA SER A 46 11.35 9.23 16.77
C SER A 46 11.98 8.33 15.70
N HIS A 47 11.19 7.83 14.75
CA HIS A 47 11.60 6.95 13.67
C HIS A 47 12.20 5.61 14.16
N ASN A 48 11.83 5.16 15.36
CA ASN A 48 12.17 3.81 15.82
C ASN A 48 11.12 2.82 15.32
N ILE A 49 11.57 1.64 14.88
CA ILE A 49 10.68 0.55 14.47
C ILE A 49 9.94 0.01 15.70
N ILE A 50 8.61 0.08 15.65
CA ILE A 50 7.70 -0.45 16.69
C ILE A 50 6.92 -1.68 16.24
N GLY A 51 6.98 -2.01 14.94
CA GLY A 51 6.34 -3.20 14.39
C GLY A 51 6.53 -3.31 12.88
N ASN A 52 6.09 -4.45 12.33
CA ASN A 52 6.09 -4.70 10.89
C ASN A 52 4.67 -5.05 10.45
N PHE A 53 4.36 -4.82 9.17
CA PHE A 53 3.11 -5.24 8.56
C PHE A 53 3.35 -5.91 7.21
N THR A 54 2.40 -6.77 6.84
CA THR A 54 2.27 -7.34 5.51
C THR A 54 0.80 -7.29 5.10
N GLY A 55 0.53 -7.00 3.83
CA GLY A 55 -0.81 -6.95 3.29
C GLY A 55 -0.84 -7.54 1.89
N ASP A 56 -1.84 -8.37 1.64
CA ASP A 56 -2.18 -8.87 0.32
C ASP A 56 -3.53 -8.25 -0.08
N ALA A 57 -3.59 -7.66 -1.27
CA ALA A 57 -4.80 -7.04 -1.82
C ALA A 57 -4.99 -7.45 -3.27
N TYR A 58 -6.23 -7.59 -3.72
CA TYR A 58 -6.53 -7.77 -5.14
C TYR A 58 -6.90 -6.43 -5.77
N THR A 59 -6.07 -5.96 -6.69
CA THR A 59 -6.43 -4.91 -7.64
C THR A 59 -7.25 -5.53 -8.78
N TYR A 60 -8.57 -5.52 -8.63
CA TYR A 60 -9.47 -5.71 -9.77
C TYR A 60 -9.57 -4.38 -10.53
N ASN A 61 -9.38 -4.42 -11.85
CA ASN A 61 -9.65 -3.26 -12.70
C ASN A 61 -11.17 -3.00 -12.67
N PHE A 62 -11.62 -2.06 -11.84
CA PHE A 62 -13.00 -1.60 -11.88
C PHE A 62 -13.22 -0.81 -13.17
N HIS A 63 -13.76 -1.46 -14.19
CA HIS A 63 -14.31 -0.76 -15.34
C HIS A 63 -15.73 -0.33 -14.98
N ILE A 64 -15.88 0.94 -14.58
CA ILE A 64 -17.19 1.57 -14.42
C ILE A 64 -17.53 2.19 -15.77
N ASP A 65 -18.39 1.52 -16.53
CA ASP A 65 -19.16 2.20 -17.57
C ASP A 65 -20.49 2.69 -16.98
N ASP A 66 -21.17 3.61 -17.67
CA ASP A 66 -22.39 4.27 -17.18
C ASP A 66 -23.53 3.30 -16.78
N HIS A 67 -23.42 1.99 -17.05
CA HIS A 67 -24.51 1.05 -16.87
C HIS A 67 -24.14 -0.24 -16.13
N ASN A 68 -22.87 -0.61 -15.97
CA ASN A 68 -22.48 -1.84 -15.26
C ASN A 68 -21.17 -1.70 -14.48
N MET A 69 -21.17 -2.28 -13.27
CA MET A 69 -19.96 -2.65 -12.55
C MET A 69 -19.63 -4.09 -12.91
N ASN A 70 -18.59 -4.30 -13.72
CA ASN A 70 -18.07 -5.65 -14.01
C ASN A 70 -16.79 -5.91 -13.21
N ILE A 71 -16.73 -7.11 -12.62
CA ILE A 71 -15.56 -7.69 -11.94
C ILE A 71 -14.87 -8.64 -12.92
#